data_AF-A0A803MWH4-F1
#
_entry.id   AF-A0A803MWH4-F1
#
_cell.length_a   1.000
_cell.length_b   1.000
_cell.length_c   1.000
_cell.angle_alpha   90.00
_cell.angle_beta   90.00
_cell.angle_gamma   90.00
#
_symmetry.space_group_name_H-M   'P 1'
#
loop_
_entity.id
_entity.type
_entity.pdbx_description
1 polymer ?
#
loop_
_entity_poly.entity_id
_entity_poly.type
_entity_poly.pdbx_seq_one_letter_code
_entity_poly.pdbx_strand_id
1 'polypeptide(L)'
;MTTVGYGDLVPQSSLAKLLICAFIFWGMALVGLVLTRGANYLAEKQELLLVRALQMRKKLIRPGDIMKDIMETSKVQQNCIVAVVALLLLMICGTVFLMLVEKLEAVNAFYCVCVTIMSLGYGDYGFSTEAGRIFAILWILTTTICLGLFFLHLAELSTKRRQNAVVRWVITWRATIVDLEAAATNIDGGVE
;
A
#
# COMPACT_ATOMS: atom_id res chain seq x y z
N MET A 1 10.18 14.69 -5.53
CA MET A 1 9.37 14.94 -6.73
C MET A 1 8.13 14.07 -6.67
N THR A 2 6.95 14.60 -7.01
CA THR A 2 5.65 13.90 -6.91
C THR A 2 5.07 13.52 -8.27
N THR A 3 5.83 13.73 -9.35
CA THR A 3 5.51 13.36 -10.74
C THR A 3 4.19 13.88 -11.32
N VAL A 4 3.46 14.75 -10.61
CA VAL A 4 2.17 15.32 -11.05
C VAL A 4 2.31 16.09 -12.37
N GLY A 5 3.25 17.04 -12.44
CA GLY A 5 3.60 17.71 -13.70
C GLY A 5 2.46 18.45 -14.41
N TYR A 6 1.78 19.39 -13.75
CA TYR A 6 0.69 20.21 -14.34
C TYR A 6 1.04 20.91 -15.66
N GLY A 7 2.32 21.21 -15.90
CA GLY A 7 2.77 21.87 -17.14
C GLY A 7 2.44 23.36 -17.23
N ASP A 8 1.88 23.95 -16.17
CA ASP A 8 1.56 25.39 -16.08
C ASP A 8 2.82 26.26 -15.95
N LEU A 9 3.86 25.73 -15.31
CA LEU A 9 5.16 26.37 -15.15
C LEU A 9 6.26 25.53 -15.79
N VAL A 10 6.87 26.05 -16.85
CA VAL A 10 7.96 25.38 -17.58
C VAL A 10 9.21 26.25 -17.66
N PRO A 11 10.42 25.65 -17.53
CA PRO A 11 11.67 26.40 -17.60
C PRO A 11 11.92 26.92 -19.02
N GLN A 12 12.07 28.24 -19.15
CA GLN A 12 12.36 28.87 -20.45
C GLN A 12 13.87 28.91 -20.75
N SER A 13 14.71 29.12 -19.73
CA SER A 13 16.17 29.20 -19.86
C SER A 13 16.83 27.84 -20.03
N SER A 14 17.85 27.75 -20.89
CA SER A 14 18.67 26.55 -21.10
C SER A 14 19.31 26.04 -19.79
N LEU A 15 19.74 26.94 -18.91
CA LEU A 15 20.33 26.58 -17.61
C LEU A 15 19.29 25.96 -16.67
N ALA A 16 18.07 26.54 -16.62
CA ALA A 16 16.99 26.01 -15.79
C ALA A 16 16.57 24.60 -16.26
N LYS A 17 16.54 24.37 -17.57
CA LYS A 17 16.28 23.03 -18.15
C LYS A 17 17.32 22.01 -17.68
N LEU A 18 18.62 22.34 -17.75
CA LEU A 18 19.70 21.46 -17.28
C LEU A 18 19.61 21.16 -15.78
N LEU A 19 19.33 22.17 -14.94
CA LEU A 19 19.17 21.97 -13.49
C LEU A 19 17.98 21.06 -13.17
N ILE A 20 16.85 21.22 -13.86
CA ILE A 20 15.67 20.36 -13.68
C ILE A 20 16.00 18.92 -14.09
N CYS A 21 16.73 18.70 -15.18
CA CYS A 21 17.19 17.36 -15.56
C CYS A 21 18.00 16.70 -14.43
N ALA A 22 18.98 17.41 -13.85
CA ALA A 22 19.77 16.89 -12.74
C ALA A 22 18.90 16.59 -11.49
N PHE A 23 17.95 17.48 -11.18
CA PHE A 23 17.02 17.30 -10.07
C PHE A 23 16.08 16.10 -10.25
N ILE A 24 15.62 15.83 -11.49
CA ILE A 24 14.80 14.66 -11.81
C ILE A 24 15.57 13.37 -11.50
N PHE A 25 16.81 13.24 -11.99
CA PHE A 25 17.62 12.04 -11.73
C PHE A 25 17.86 11.83 -10.23
N TRP A 26 18.20 12.90 -9.50
CA TRP A 26 18.43 12.82 -8.07
C TRP A 26 17.15 12.47 -7.29
N GLY A 27 16.01 13.09 -7.66
CA GLY A 27 14.71 12.81 -7.07
C GLY A 27 14.26 11.37 -7.30
N MET A 28 14.44 10.85 -8.51
CA MET A 28 14.12 9.46 -8.86
C MET A 28 14.99 8.46 -8.08
N ALA A 29 16.27 8.75 -7.88
CA ALA A 29 17.14 7.93 -7.06
C ALA A 29 16.64 7.85 -5.61
N LEU A 30 16.21 8.97 -5.03
CA LEU A 30 15.66 9.02 -3.67
C LEU A 30 14.35 8.22 -3.56
N VAL A 31 13.44 8.36 -4.52
CA VAL A 31 12.20 7.56 -4.58
C VAL A 31 12.53 6.06 -4.67
N GLY A 32 13.51 5.69 -5.49
CA GLY A 32 13.98 4.30 -5.61
C GLY A 32 14.51 3.73 -4.29
N LEU A 33 15.26 4.51 -3.50
CA LEU A 33 15.73 4.08 -2.18
C LEU A 33 14.58 3.81 -1.20
N VAL A 34 13.57 4.67 -1.19
CA VAL A 34 12.37 4.49 -0.36
C VAL A 34 11.59 3.25 -0.80
N LEU A 35 11.43 3.05 -2.11
CA LEU A 35 10.77 1.88 -2.67
C LEU A 35 11.50 0.59 -2.29
N THR A 36 12.83 0.56 -2.36
CA THR A 36 13.64 -0.59 -1.95
C THR A 36 13.44 -0.93 -0.48
N ARG A 37 13.31 0.06 0.42
CA ARG A 37 12.98 -0.20 1.83
C ARG A 37 11.62 -0.85 1.99
N GLY A 38 10.61 -0.37 1.25
CA GLY A 38 9.28 -0.97 1.22
C GLY A 38 9.27 -2.40 0.66
N ALA A 39 10.04 -2.63 -0.42
CA ALA A 39 10.18 -3.96 -1.03
C ALA A 39 10.85 -4.96 -0.08
N ASN A 40 11.94 -4.57 0.57
CA ASN A 40 12.63 -5.41 1.55
C ASN A 40 11.72 -5.71 2.76
N TYR A 41 10.93 -4.74 3.23
CA TYR A 41 9.94 -4.94 4.28
C TYR A 41 8.89 -6.00 3.89
N LEU A 42 8.37 -5.94 2.66
CA LEU A 42 7.41 -6.93 2.15
C LEU A 42 8.06 -8.30 1.93
N ALA A 43 9.32 -8.35 1.49
CA ALA A 43 10.07 -9.58 1.30
C ALA A 43 10.32 -10.31 2.63
N GLU A 44 10.77 -9.59 3.66
CA GLU A 44 10.99 -10.14 5.01
C GLU A 44 9.69 -10.74 5.59
N LYS A 45 8.55 -10.08 5.34
CA LYS A 45 7.22 -10.61 5.69
C LYS A 45 6.86 -11.90 4.95
N GLN A 46 7.35 -12.10 3.72
CA GLN A 46 7.15 -13.34 2.96
C GLN A 46 8.04 -14.48 3.46
N GLU A 47 9.30 -14.20 3.80
CA GLU A 47 10.23 -15.21 4.32
C GLU A 47 9.75 -15.80 5.65
N LEU A 48 9.24 -14.95 6.55
CA LEU A 48 8.70 -15.39 7.84
C LEU A 48 7.59 -16.45 7.69
N LEU A 49 6.79 -16.35 6.63
CA LEU A 49 5.77 -17.37 6.36
C LEU A 49 6.35 -18.71 5.96
N LEU A 50 7.37 -18.70 5.10
CA LEU A 50 7.95 -19.93 4.59
C LEU A 50 8.50 -20.71 5.78
N VAL A 51 9.18 -20.01 6.69
CA VAL A 51 9.64 -20.56 7.97
C VAL A 51 8.48 -21.10 8.81
N ARG A 52 7.39 -20.33 8.99
CA ARG A 52 6.21 -20.79 9.75
C ARG A 52 5.55 -22.02 9.10
N ALA A 53 5.39 -22.05 7.78
CA ALA A 53 4.82 -23.18 7.05
C ALA A 53 5.67 -24.46 7.21
N LEU A 54 7.01 -24.33 7.18
CA LEU A 54 7.93 -25.44 7.46
C LEU A 54 7.83 -25.91 8.93
N GLN A 55 7.69 -24.99 9.89
CA GLN A 55 7.51 -25.34 11.30
C GLN A 55 6.18 -26.05 11.56
N MET A 56 5.11 -25.66 10.86
CA MET A 56 3.82 -26.35 10.91
C MET A 56 3.95 -27.81 10.49
N ARG A 57 4.72 -28.08 9.43
CA ARG A 57 5.05 -29.44 8.99
C ARG A 57 5.79 -30.23 10.07
N LYS A 58 6.67 -29.58 10.85
CA LYS A 58 7.45 -30.20 11.94
C LYS A 58 6.71 -30.32 13.28
N LYS A 59 5.39 -30.02 13.35
CA LYS A 59 4.55 -30.04 14.58
C LYS A 59 5.05 -29.15 15.74
N LEU A 60 5.82 -28.09 15.47
CA LEU A 60 6.39 -27.23 16.53
C LEU A 60 5.53 -26.01 16.91
N ILE A 61 4.30 -25.90 16.40
CA ILE A 61 3.45 -24.70 16.59
C ILE A 61 2.98 -24.63 18.04
N ARG A 62 3.29 -23.53 18.74
CA ARG A 62 2.72 -23.27 20.06
C ARG A 62 1.33 -22.64 19.92
N PRO A 63 0.38 -22.92 20.83
CA PRO A 63 -0.94 -22.27 20.83
C PRO A 63 -0.87 -20.73 20.82
N GLY A 64 0.18 -20.16 21.43
CA GLY A 64 0.43 -18.72 21.43
C GLY A 64 0.72 -18.11 20.05
N ASP A 65 1.19 -18.91 19.08
CA ASP A 65 1.49 -18.43 17.72
C ASP A 65 0.20 -18.19 16.92
N ILE A 66 -0.84 -18.99 17.17
CA ILE A 66 -2.17 -18.84 16.56
C ILE A 66 -2.82 -17.53 17.02
N MET A 67 -2.75 -17.24 18.33
CA MET A 67 -3.29 -16.01 18.90
C MET A 67 -2.58 -14.76 18.32
N LYS A 68 -1.25 -14.84 18.15
CA LYS A 68 -0.47 -13.77 17.52
C LYS A 68 -0.87 -13.54 16.06
N ASP A 69 -1.12 -14.59 15.29
CA ASP A 69 -1.50 -14.46 13.88
C ASP A 69 -2.88 -13.81 13.67
N ILE A 70 -3.84 -14.11 14.56
CA ILE A 70 -5.16 -13.47 14.56
C ILE A 70 -5.02 -11.97 14.84
N MET A 71 -4.23 -11.63 15.87
CA MET A 71 -3.98 -10.23 16.24
C MET A 71 -3.26 -9.46 15.12
N GLU A 72 -2.24 -10.05 14.48
CA GLU A 72 -1.53 -9.44 13.34
C GLU A 72 -2.47 -9.18 12.16
N THR A 73 -3.38 -10.10 11.87
CA THR A 73 -4.32 -9.96 10.75
C THR A 73 -5.26 -8.78 10.96
N SER A 74 -5.82 -8.64 12.17
CA SER A 74 -6.67 -7.49 12.53
C SER A 74 -5.91 -6.17 12.44
N LYS A 75 -4.64 -6.15 12.88
CA LYS A 75 -3.80 -4.94 12.86
C LYS A 75 -3.53 -4.44 11.43
N VAL A 76 -3.22 -5.34 10.50
CA VAL A 76 -2.99 -4.99 9.09
C VAL A 76 -4.25 -4.40 8.46
N GLN A 77 -5.41 -4.98 8.76
CA GLN A 77 -6.70 -4.44 8.29
C GLN A 77 -6.97 -3.04 8.84
N GLN A 78 -6.74 -2.82 10.14
CA GLN A 78 -6.89 -1.51 10.77
C GLN A 78 -5.96 -0.46 10.15
N ASN A 79 -4.68 -0.79 9.94
CA ASN A 79 -3.73 0.12 9.30
C ASN A 79 -4.16 0.52 7.88
N CYS A 80 -4.68 -0.45 7.10
CA CYS A 80 -5.21 -0.18 5.77
C CYS A 80 -6.46 0.73 5.82
N ILE A 81 -7.38 0.49 6.75
CA ILE A 81 -8.56 1.36 6.96
C ILE A 81 -8.13 2.77 7.33
N VAL A 82 -7.18 2.93 8.26
CA VAL A 82 -6.65 4.24 8.67
C VAL A 82 -6.04 4.98 7.47
N ALA A 83 -5.28 4.30 6.61
CA ALA A 83 -4.73 4.91 5.40
C ALA A 83 -5.81 5.37 4.41
N VAL A 84 -6.85 4.56 4.19
CA VAL A 84 -8.00 4.93 3.35
C VAL A 84 -8.73 6.14 3.91
N VAL A 85 -9.04 6.14 5.21
CA VAL A 85 -9.71 7.27 5.87
C VAL A 85 -8.87 8.53 5.78
N ALA A 86 -7.55 8.45 6.01
CA ALA A 86 -6.64 9.58 5.89
C ALA A 86 -6.62 10.15 4.45
N LEU A 87 -6.59 9.30 3.42
CA LEU A 87 -6.68 9.74 2.02
C LEU A 87 -8.01 10.42 1.72
N LEU A 88 -9.13 9.87 2.18
CA LEU A 88 -10.45 10.48 2.00
C LEU A 88 -10.56 11.85 2.66
N LEU A 89 -10.02 12.00 3.87
CA LEU A 89 -9.97 13.29 4.57
C LEU A 89 -9.12 14.31 3.80
N LEU A 90 -7.97 13.90 3.27
CA LEU A 90 -7.12 14.77 2.44
C LEU A 90 -7.79 15.16 1.12
N MET A 91 -8.55 14.25 0.51
CA MET A 91 -9.34 14.51 -0.69
C MET A 91 -10.43 15.54 -0.43
N ILE A 92 -11.18 15.38 0.66
CA ILE A 92 -12.22 16.34 1.07
C ILE A 92 -11.58 17.70 1.36
N CYS A 93 -10.49 17.73 2.13
CA CYS A 93 -9.74 18.95 2.44
C CYS A 93 -9.29 19.69 1.17
N GLY A 94 -8.67 18.99 0.22
CA GLY A 94 -8.26 19.59 -1.06
C GLY A 94 -9.44 20.10 -1.89
N THR A 95 -10.55 19.36 -1.90
CA THR A 95 -11.75 19.73 -2.68
C THR A 95 -12.38 21.00 -2.11
N VAL A 96 -12.59 21.04 -0.79
CA VAL A 96 -13.13 22.21 -0.09
C VAL A 96 -12.22 23.42 -0.29
N PHE A 97 -10.89 23.24 -0.19
CA PHE A 97 -9.93 24.31 -0.42
C PHE A 97 -10.03 24.89 -1.85
N LEU A 98 -10.08 24.03 -2.87
CA LEU A 98 -10.21 24.46 -4.27
C LEU A 98 -11.55 25.17 -4.54
N MET A 99 -12.65 24.73 -3.92
CA MET A 99 -13.93 25.44 -4.04
C MET A 99 -13.90 26.84 -3.41
N LEU A 100 -13.22 27.00 -2.27
CA LEU A 100 -13.21 28.27 -1.53
C LEU A 100 -12.20 29.27 -2.10
N VAL A 101 -11.01 28.81 -2.46
CA VAL A 101 -9.88 29.68 -2.86
C VAL A 101 -9.82 29.88 -4.36
N GLU A 102 -9.89 28.78 -5.13
CA GLU A 102 -9.83 28.82 -6.60
C GLU A 102 -11.23 29.00 -7.23
N LYS A 103 -12.29 29.02 -6.40
CA LYS A 103 -13.69 29.20 -6.83
C LYS A 103 -14.13 28.19 -7.90
N LEU A 104 -13.56 26.99 -7.87
CA LEU A 104 -13.93 25.92 -8.78
C LEU A 104 -15.29 25.33 -8.40
N GLU A 105 -16.07 24.91 -9.40
CA GLU A 105 -17.27 24.12 -9.19
C GLU A 105 -16.92 22.80 -8.49
N ALA A 106 -17.80 22.30 -7.62
CA ALA A 106 -17.54 21.14 -6.78
C ALA A 106 -17.03 19.90 -7.56
N VAL A 107 -17.60 19.64 -8.74
CA VAL A 107 -17.20 18.52 -9.59
C VAL A 107 -15.79 18.72 -10.15
N ASN A 108 -15.48 19.91 -10.65
CA ASN A 108 -14.17 20.25 -11.21
C ASN A 108 -13.08 20.28 -10.12
N ALA A 109 -13.42 20.77 -8.92
CA ALA A 109 -12.54 20.73 -7.76
C ALA A 109 -12.21 19.28 -7.35
N PHE A 110 -13.23 18.42 -7.23
CA PHE A 110 -13.03 17.01 -6.89
C PHE A 110 -12.22 16.27 -7.96
N TYR A 111 -12.54 16.50 -9.23
CA TYR A 111 -11.77 15.96 -10.36
C TYR A 111 -10.31 16.40 -10.31
N CYS A 112 -10.04 17.69 -10.09
CA CYS A 112 -8.69 18.22 -9.94
C CYS A 112 -7.94 17.51 -8.81
N VAL A 113 -8.55 17.36 -7.63
CA VAL A 113 -7.96 16.62 -6.51
C VAL A 113 -7.61 15.18 -6.91
N CYS A 114 -8.54 14.44 -7.53
CA CYS A 114 -8.31 13.07 -8.00
C CYS A 114 -7.10 12.99 -8.94
N VAL A 115 -7.08 13.83 -9.97
CA VAL A 115 -6.01 13.92 -10.98
C VAL A 115 -4.66 14.25 -10.32
N THR A 116 -4.67 15.07 -9.27
CA THR A 116 -3.47 15.48 -8.54
C THR A 116 -2.92 14.35 -7.66
N ILE A 117 -3.78 13.71 -6.87
CA ILE A 117 -3.35 12.61 -5.98
C ILE A 117 -2.88 11.41 -6.81
N MET A 118 -3.52 11.12 -7.94
CA MET A 118 -3.07 10.07 -8.87
C MET A 118 -1.82 10.46 -9.68
N SER A 119 -1.26 11.66 -9.46
CA SER A 119 -0.10 12.17 -10.19
C SER A 119 -0.27 12.21 -11.72
N LEU A 120 -1.52 12.36 -12.18
CA LEU A 120 -1.84 12.53 -13.61
C LEU A 120 -1.55 13.96 -14.08
N GLY A 121 -1.99 14.94 -13.28
CA GLY A 121 -1.70 16.37 -13.46
C GLY A 121 -1.98 16.92 -14.85
N TYR A 122 -3.20 16.73 -15.37
CA TYR A 122 -3.55 17.16 -16.73
C TYR A 122 -3.41 18.66 -17.02
N GLY A 123 -3.42 19.52 -15.99
CA GLY A 123 -3.21 20.97 -16.17
C GLY A 123 -4.47 21.74 -16.58
N ASP A 124 -5.62 21.09 -16.70
CA ASP A 124 -6.91 21.70 -17.04
C ASP A 124 -7.52 22.48 -15.85
N TYR A 125 -7.42 21.93 -14.65
CA TYR A 125 -7.73 22.60 -13.39
C TYR A 125 -6.54 22.47 -12.43
N GLY A 126 -6.31 23.50 -11.62
CA GLY A 126 -5.17 23.50 -10.71
C GLY A 126 -5.11 24.70 -9.78
N PHE A 127 -4.08 24.71 -8.95
CA PHE A 127 -3.81 25.76 -7.97
C PHE A 127 -3.17 26.97 -8.66
N SER A 128 -3.98 27.92 -9.10
CA SER A 128 -3.51 29.07 -9.86
C SER A 128 -3.20 30.27 -8.97
N THR A 129 -3.95 30.45 -7.88
CA THR A 129 -3.75 31.54 -6.92
C THR A 129 -2.43 31.39 -6.16
N GLU A 130 -1.85 32.49 -5.72
CA GLU A 130 -0.62 32.48 -4.90
C GLU A 130 -0.80 31.66 -3.62
N ALA A 131 -1.91 31.87 -2.90
CA ALA A 131 -2.27 31.08 -1.72
C ALA A 131 -2.47 29.60 -2.05
N GLY A 132 -3.12 29.30 -3.18
CA GLY A 132 -3.33 27.94 -3.65
C GLY A 132 -2.02 27.21 -3.95
N ARG A 133 -1.04 27.89 -4.55
CA ARG A 133 0.28 27.32 -4.84
C ARG A 133 1.05 26.97 -3.57
N ILE A 134 1.01 27.82 -2.54
CA ILE A 134 1.65 27.54 -1.25
C ILE A 134 0.99 26.33 -0.58
N PHE A 135 -0.35 26.27 -0.58
CA PHE A 135 -1.09 25.12 -0.07
C PHE A 135 -0.74 23.84 -0.84
N ALA A 136 -0.71 23.90 -2.17
CA ALA A 136 -0.42 22.76 -3.03
C ALA A 136 0.92 22.11 -2.72
N ILE A 137 1.97 22.88 -2.43
CA ILE A 137 3.30 22.33 -2.12
C ILE A 137 3.21 21.38 -0.92
N LEU A 138 2.60 21.81 0.19
CA LEU A 138 2.49 21.00 1.40
C LEU A 138 1.46 19.88 1.25
N TRP A 139 0.33 20.19 0.62
CA TRP A 139 -0.77 19.24 0.46
C TRP A 139 -0.40 18.10 -0.50
N ILE A 140 0.20 18.38 -1.66
CA ILE A 140 0.62 17.36 -2.64
C ILE A 140 1.71 16.46 -2.05
N LEU A 141 2.66 17.00 -1.29
CA LEU A 141 3.66 16.17 -0.60
C LEU A 141 3.00 15.22 0.41
N THR A 142 2.08 15.74 1.22
CA THR A 142 1.37 14.95 2.23
C THR A 142 0.51 13.85 1.59
N THR A 143 -0.25 14.17 0.54
CA THR A 143 -1.08 13.19 -0.17
C THR A 143 -0.26 12.14 -0.89
N THR A 144 0.88 12.51 -1.49
CA THR A 144 1.78 11.55 -2.15
C THR A 144 2.35 10.53 -1.15
N ILE A 145 2.79 10.99 0.03
CA ILE A 145 3.27 10.08 1.09
C ILE A 145 2.14 9.18 1.57
N CYS A 146 0.96 9.75 1.82
CA CYS A 146 -0.22 9.00 2.26
C CYS A 146 -0.63 7.93 1.23
N LEU A 147 -0.58 8.25 -0.05
CA LEU A 147 -0.87 7.32 -1.15
C LEU A 147 0.16 6.19 -1.21
N GLY A 148 1.45 6.49 -1.03
CA GLY A 148 2.50 5.48 -0.94
C GLY A 148 2.28 4.51 0.22
N LEU A 149 1.91 5.03 1.40
CA LEU A 149 1.56 4.21 2.57
C LEU A 149 0.32 3.36 2.34
N PHE A 150 -0.70 3.91 1.67
CA PHE A 150 -1.89 3.16 1.27
C PHE A 150 -1.52 1.96 0.39
N PHE A 151 -0.69 2.14 -0.64
CA PHE A 151 -0.24 1.04 -1.49
C PHE A 151 0.57 0.00 -0.72
N LEU A 152 1.44 0.43 0.21
CA LEU A 152 2.20 -0.49 1.06
C LEU A 152 1.28 -1.34 1.95
N HIS A 153 0.30 -0.73 2.61
CA HIS A 153 -0.67 -1.47 3.43
C HIS A 153 -1.60 -2.36 2.59
N LEU A 154 -1.98 -1.93 1.39
CA LEU A 154 -2.75 -2.74 0.46
C LEU A 154 -1.94 -3.95 -0.03
N ALA A 155 -0.64 -3.79 -0.29
CA ALA A 155 0.27 -4.87 -0.62
C ALA A 155 0.46 -5.83 0.57
N GLU A 156 0.55 -5.31 1.80
CA GLU A 156 0.63 -6.12 3.02
C GLU A 156 -0.67 -6.94 3.21
N LEU A 157 -1.84 -6.33 3.04
CA LEU A 157 -3.13 -7.01 3.11
C LEU A 157 -3.27 -8.09 2.03
N SER A 158 -2.89 -7.78 0.79
CA SER A 158 -2.93 -8.73 -0.33
C SER A 158 -1.98 -9.89 -0.09
N THR A 159 -0.80 -9.60 0.46
CA THR A 159 0.16 -10.62 0.89
C THR A 159 -0.48 -11.48 1.97
N LYS A 160 -0.96 -10.92 3.09
CA LYS A 160 -1.59 -11.64 4.23
C LYS A 160 -2.72 -12.57 3.77
N ARG A 161 -3.57 -12.12 2.83
CA ARG A 161 -4.63 -12.96 2.24
C ARG A 161 -4.07 -14.21 1.55
N ARG A 162 -3.00 -14.06 0.76
CA ARG A 162 -2.28 -15.18 0.14
C ARG A 162 -1.65 -16.08 1.19
N GLN A 163 -1.05 -15.51 2.25
CA GLN A 163 -0.45 -16.27 3.36
C GLN A 163 -1.48 -17.19 4.01
N ASN A 164 -2.66 -16.66 4.35
CA ASN A 164 -3.72 -17.42 5.01
C ASN A 164 -4.31 -18.53 4.13
N ALA A 165 -4.28 -18.38 2.80
CA ALA A 165 -4.69 -19.43 1.87
C ALA A 165 -3.71 -20.62 1.89
N VAL A 166 -2.40 -20.34 1.83
CA VAL A 166 -1.36 -21.38 1.90
C VAL A 166 -1.36 -22.09 3.25
N VAL A 167 -1.47 -21.34 4.36
CA VAL A 167 -1.54 -21.91 5.72
C VAL A 167 -2.74 -22.85 5.85
N ARG A 168 -3.93 -22.43 5.40
CA ARG A 168 -5.13 -23.28 5.41
C ARG A 168 -4.97 -24.53 4.55
N TRP A 169 -4.36 -24.40 3.38
CA TRP A 169 -4.07 -25.54 2.51
C TRP A 169 -3.17 -26.58 3.20
N VAL A 170 -2.07 -26.14 3.85
CA VAL A 170 -1.16 -27.03 4.60
C VAL A 170 -1.87 -27.74 5.76
N ILE A 171 -2.68 -27.01 6.53
CA ILE A 171 -3.42 -27.59 7.67
C ILE A 171 -4.41 -28.64 7.19
N THR A 172 -5.20 -28.32 6.15
CA THR A 172 -6.21 -29.22 5.61
C THR A 172 -5.56 -30.49 5.06
N TRP A 173 -4.46 -30.36 4.32
CA TRP A 173 -3.74 -31.51 3.76
C TRP A 173 -3.25 -32.48 4.85
N ARG A 174 -2.76 -31.96 5.97
CA ARG A 174 -2.35 -32.79 7.11
C ARG A 174 -3.53 -33.50 7.77
N ALA A 175 -4.66 -32.81 7.96
CA ALA A 175 -5.88 -33.44 8.50
C ALA A 175 -6.30 -34.62 7.62
N THR A 176 -6.31 -34.44 6.30
CA THR A 176 -6.61 -35.50 5.34
C THR A 176 -5.70 -36.71 5.47
N ILE A 177 -4.38 -36.53 5.66
CA ILE A 177 -3.45 -37.67 5.81
C ILE A 177 -3.69 -38.43 7.11
N VAL A 178 -3.90 -37.72 8.21
CA VAL A 178 -4.18 -38.35 9.51
C VAL A 178 -5.48 -39.15 9.45
N ASP A 179 -6.51 -38.61 8.80
CA ASP A 179 -7.79 -39.30 8.62
C ASP A 179 -7.63 -40.55 7.73
N LEU A 180 -6.79 -40.50 6.70
CA LEU A 180 -6.49 -41.66 5.85
C LEU A 180 -5.74 -42.76 6.62
N GLU A 181 -4.78 -42.40 7.47
CA GLU A 181 -4.02 -43.35 8.29
C GLU A 181 -4.90 -44.01 9.37
N ALA A 182 -5.77 -43.23 10.03
CA ALA A 182 -6.74 -43.74 10.99
C ALA A 182 -7.82 -44.63 10.33
N ALA A 183 -8.18 -44.35 9.07
CA ALA A 183 -9.09 -45.21 8.31
C ALA A 183 -8.42 -46.54 7.95
N ALA A 184 -7.13 -46.54 7.59
CA ALA A 184 -6.38 -47.75 7.28
C ALA A 184 -6.22 -48.67 8.50
N THR A 185 -5.89 -48.12 9.68
CA THR A 185 -5.73 -48.93 10.90
C THR A 185 -7.04 -49.55 11.40
N ASN A 186 -8.19 -48.93 11.16
CA ASN A 186 -9.49 -49.51 11.51
C ASN A 186 -9.91 -50.70 10.62
N ILE A 187 -9.39 -50.78 9.39
CA ILE A 187 -9.68 -51.90 8.47
C ILE A 187 -8.91 -53.15 8.88
N ASP A 188 -7.67 -53.00 9.33
CA ASP A 188 -6.82 -54.12 9.76
C ASP A 188 -7.24 -54.70 11.13
N GLY A 189 -7.90 -53.90 11.99
CA GLY A 189 -8.39 -54.34 13.31
C GLY A 189 -9.72 -55.12 13.30
N GLY A 190 -10.33 -55.34 12.13
CA GLY A 190 -11.64 -55.99 11.99
C GLY A 190 -11.63 -57.45 11.54
N VAL A 191 -10.47 -58.14 11.59
CA VAL A 191 -10.29 -59.52 11.07
C VAL A 191 -10.11 -60.57 12.18
N GLU A 192 -10.38 -60.25 13.46
CA GLU A 192 -10.43 -61.25 14.54
C GLU A 192 -11.84 -61.78 14.81
#